data_AF-A0AAU4SNY9-F1
#
_entry.id   AF-A0AAU4SNY9-F1
#
_cell.length_a   1.000
_cell.length_b   1.000
_cell.length_c   1.000
_cell.angle_alpha   90.00
_cell.angle_beta   90.00
_cell.angle_gamma   90.00
#
_symmetry.space_group_name_H-M   'P 1'
#
loop_
_entity.id
_entity.type
_entity.pdbx_description
1 polymer ?
#
loop_
_entity_poly.entity_id
_entity_poly.type
_entity_poly.pdbx_seq_one_letter_code
_entity_poly.pdbx_strand_id
1 'polypeptide(L)'
;MGEPGDAILYMPLRRRVWSLPYPDAVAGLRDLALDRSPVASRTLYGTEVPGPVIRSSMLEASRIVAVRDPAGQPVDAIAQEAVKRDVLAAYFEECRTREVKGARVTVFARPGAC
;
A
#
# COMPACT_ATOMS: atom_id res chain seq x y z
N MET A 1 -10.29 5.59 -6.59
CA MET A 1 -9.13 5.26 -7.45
C MET A 1 -8.87 3.77 -7.45
N GLY A 2 -9.01 3.10 -6.29
CA GLY A 2 -9.21 1.65 -6.30
C GLY A 2 -10.64 1.29 -6.63
N GLU A 3 -10.80 0.08 -7.16
CA GLU A 3 -12.06 -0.60 -7.41
C GLU A 3 -12.16 -1.84 -6.50
N PRO A 4 -13.37 -2.35 -6.20
CA PRO A 4 -13.51 -3.58 -5.43
C PRO A 4 -12.67 -4.72 -6.03
N GLY A 5 -11.87 -5.38 -5.20
CA GLY A 5 -10.93 -6.42 -5.64
C GLY A 5 -9.50 -5.92 -5.88
N ASP A 6 -9.28 -4.61 -5.98
CA ASP A 6 -7.93 -4.05 -5.98
C ASP A 6 -7.25 -4.27 -4.61
N ALA A 7 -5.93 -4.40 -4.65
CA ALA A 7 -5.13 -4.38 -3.44
C ALA A 7 -4.83 -2.95 -2.98
N ILE A 8 -4.58 -2.77 -1.68
CA ILE A 8 -4.04 -1.53 -1.12
C ILE A 8 -2.71 -1.80 -0.40
N LEU A 9 -1.80 -0.83 -0.50
CA LEU A 9 -0.48 -0.90 0.12
C LEU A 9 -0.12 0.46 0.73
N TYR A 10 0.08 0.51 2.05
CA TYR A 10 0.52 1.73 2.74
C TYR A 10 2.04 1.78 2.78
N MET A 11 2.61 2.88 2.30
CA MET A 11 4.05 3.04 2.10
C MET A 11 4.51 4.44 2.55
N PRO A 12 4.89 4.62 3.82
CA PRO A 12 5.05 3.58 4.84
C PRO A 12 3.78 3.20 5.60
N LEU A 13 3.84 2.11 6.38
CA LEU A 13 2.79 1.63 7.30
C LEU A 13 1.98 2.75 7.97
N ARG A 14 2.65 3.79 8.48
CA ARG A 14 2.03 4.94 9.17
C ARG A 14 0.97 5.67 8.32
N ARG A 15 0.96 5.51 7.01
CA ARG A 15 -0.04 6.10 6.10
C ARG A 15 -1.40 5.40 6.14
N ARG A 16 -1.51 4.26 6.82
CA ARG A 16 -2.82 3.66 7.18
C ARG A 16 -3.68 4.61 8.00
N VAL A 17 -3.06 5.55 8.74
CA VAL A 17 -3.76 6.59 9.50
C VAL A 17 -4.74 7.42 8.67
N TRP A 18 -4.47 7.61 7.38
CA TRP A 18 -5.32 8.43 6.51
C TRP A 18 -6.65 7.76 6.15
N SER A 19 -6.71 6.43 6.20
CA SER A 19 -7.95 5.68 5.97
C SER A 19 -8.73 5.38 7.25
N LEU A 20 -8.12 5.46 8.44
CA LEU A 20 -8.81 5.12 9.69
C LEU A 20 -10.09 5.94 9.94
N PRO A 21 -10.13 7.26 9.66
CA PRO A 21 -11.36 8.05 9.82
C PRO A 21 -12.40 7.80 8.72
N TYR A 22 -12.02 7.12 7.63
CA TYR A 22 -12.83 6.94 6.43
C TYR A 22 -12.76 5.48 5.96
N PRO A 23 -13.22 4.50 6.78
CA PRO A 23 -13.09 3.08 6.46
C PRO A 23 -13.76 2.70 5.13
N ASP A 24 -14.87 3.36 4.79
CA ASP A 24 -15.60 3.14 3.54
C ASP A 24 -14.78 3.53 2.30
N ALA A 25 -13.81 4.45 2.43
CA ALA A 25 -12.96 4.88 1.32
C ALA A 25 -12.00 3.78 0.83
N VAL A 26 -11.79 2.75 1.64
CA VAL A 26 -10.98 1.57 1.33
C VAL A 26 -11.77 0.27 1.41
N ALA A 27 -13.10 0.35 1.54
CA ALA A 27 -13.96 -0.81 1.55
C ALA A 27 -13.84 -1.56 0.21
N GLY A 28 -13.72 -2.89 0.29
CA GLY A 28 -13.52 -3.75 -0.89
C GLY A 28 -12.06 -3.81 -1.38
N LEU A 29 -11.14 -3.07 -0.77
CA LEU A 29 -9.70 -3.21 -1.01
C LEU A 29 -9.07 -4.18 -0.02
N ARG A 30 -8.11 -4.97 -0.50
CA ARG A 30 -7.34 -5.91 0.35
C ARG A 30 -5.99 -5.32 0.73
N ASP A 31 -5.77 -5.07 2.02
CA ASP A 31 -4.46 -4.63 2.52
C ASP A 31 -3.46 -5.80 2.47
N LEU A 32 -2.45 -5.69 1.60
CA LEU A 32 -1.50 -6.77 1.32
C LEU A 32 -0.43 -6.97 2.39
N ALA A 33 -0.22 -5.96 3.24
CA ALA A 33 0.84 -5.96 4.23
C ALA A 33 0.31 -6.17 5.65
N LEU A 34 -1.00 -6.01 5.89
CA LEU A 34 -1.60 -6.10 7.22
C LEU A 34 -1.48 -7.50 7.82
N ASP A 35 -0.89 -7.59 9.01
CA ASP A 35 -0.90 -8.78 9.87
C ASP A 35 -2.02 -8.68 10.90
N ARG A 36 -1.90 -7.71 11.82
CA ARG A 36 -2.93 -7.42 12.82
C ARG A 36 -3.41 -5.99 12.69
N SER A 37 -4.74 -5.81 12.74
CA SER A 37 -5.39 -4.49 12.72
C SER A 37 -4.92 -3.61 13.90
N PRO A 38 -5.07 -2.27 13.82
CA PRO A 38 -4.73 -1.38 14.93
C PRO A 38 -5.34 -1.82 16.28
N VAL A 39 -6.60 -2.26 16.26
CA VAL A 39 -7.31 -2.74 17.46
C VAL A 39 -6.71 -4.06 17.96
N ALA A 40 -6.43 -5.01 17.07
CA ALA A 40 -5.92 -6.33 17.44
C ALA A 40 -4.45 -6.30 17.91
N SER A 41 -3.63 -5.41 17.35
CA SER A 41 -2.22 -5.25 17.73
C SER A 41 -2.01 -4.33 18.92
N ARG A 42 -3.01 -3.51 19.29
CA ARG A 42 -2.88 -2.39 20.23
C ARG A 42 -1.80 -1.38 19.79
N THR A 43 -1.71 -1.13 18.49
CA THR A 43 -0.81 -0.12 17.90
C THR A 43 -1.60 0.84 17.03
N LEU A 44 -1.09 2.06 16.83
CA LEU A 44 -1.82 3.11 16.10
C LEU A 44 -2.13 2.72 14.64
N TYR A 45 -1.24 1.95 14.01
CA TYR A 45 -1.33 1.63 12.59
C TYR A 45 -1.57 0.15 12.32
N GLY A 46 -1.59 -0.73 13.32
CA GLY A 46 -1.51 -2.17 13.10
C GLY A 46 -0.07 -2.67 12.96
N THR A 47 0.10 -3.96 12.66
CA THR A 47 1.40 -4.58 12.34
C THR A 47 1.41 -5.09 10.91
N GLU A 48 2.61 -5.27 10.36
CA GLU A 48 2.78 -5.86 9.04
C GLU A 48 3.30 -7.28 9.12
N VAL A 49 2.91 -8.10 8.14
CA VAL A 49 3.50 -9.41 7.92
C VAL A 49 4.98 -9.27 7.52
N PRO A 50 5.80 -10.33 7.65
CA PRO A 50 7.19 -10.30 7.21
C PRO A 50 7.33 -10.00 5.70
N GLY A 51 8.44 -9.36 5.32
CA GLY A 51 8.71 -8.97 3.92
C GLY A 51 8.48 -10.07 2.86
N PRO A 52 8.91 -11.33 3.07
CA PRO A 52 8.63 -12.40 2.12
C PRO A 52 7.13 -12.65 1.90
N VAL A 53 6.31 -12.51 2.94
CA VAL A 53 4.85 -12.64 2.85
C VAL A 53 4.26 -11.46 2.08
N ILE A 54 4.70 -10.22 2.38
CA ILE A 54 4.31 -9.01 1.61
C ILE A 54 4.61 -9.21 0.13
N ARG A 55 5.82 -9.69 -0.21
CA ARG A 55 6.21 -9.98 -1.59
C ARG A 55 5.25 -10.96 -2.26
N SER A 56 4.94 -12.08 -1.61
CA SER A 56 4.01 -13.07 -2.18
C SER A 56 2.61 -12.47 -2.40
N SER A 57 2.07 -11.76 -1.42
CA SER A 57 0.75 -11.11 -1.50
C SER A 57 0.68 -10.08 -2.64
N MET A 58 1.76 -9.30 -2.84
CA MET A 58 1.87 -8.36 -3.96
C MET A 58 1.90 -9.09 -5.31
N LEU A 59 2.65 -10.19 -5.40
CA LEU A 59 2.75 -10.96 -6.64
C LEU A 59 1.49 -11.75 -7.00
N GLU A 60 0.51 -11.84 -6.11
CA GLU A 60 -0.83 -12.36 -6.41
C GLU A 60 -1.79 -11.27 -6.91
N ALA A 61 -1.47 -9.99 -6.68
CA ALA A 61 -2.34 -8.89 -7.08
C ALA A 61 -2.15 -8.54 -8.56
N SER A 62 -3.26 -8.24 -9.24
CA SER A 62 -3.25 -7.69 -10.60
C SER A 62 -3.07 -6.17 -10.61
N ARG A 63 -3.62 -5.50 -9.59
CA ARG A 63 -3.63 -4.05 -9.42
C ARG A 63 -3.47 -3.68 -7.96
N ILE A 64 -2.66 -2.66 -7.69
CA ILE A 64 -2.31 -2.20 -6.34
C ILE A 64 -2.49 -0.68 -6.26
N VAL A 65 -3.26 -0.22 -5.27
CA VAL A 65 -3.34 1.18 -4.88
C VAL A 65 -2.32 1.44 -3.77
N ALA A 66 -1.23 2.12 -4.10
CA ALA A 66 -0.22 2.52 -3.12
C ALA A 66 -0.56 3.89 -2.51
N VAL A 67 -0.60 3.97 -1.18
CA VAL A 67 -0.76 5.22 -0.43
C VAL A 67 0.58 5.64 0.14
N ARG A 68 1.15 6.71 -0.39
CA ARG A 68 2.55 7.11 -0.22
C ARG A 68 2.72 8.47 0.43
N ASP A 69 3.88 8.65 1.05
CA ASP A 69 4.41 9.97 1.38
C ASP A 69 4.46 10.90 0.14
N PRO A 70 4.34 12.23 0.34
CA PRO A 70 4.67 13.22 -0.68
C PRO A 70 6.03 12.97 -1.32
N ALA A 71 6.21 13.42 -2.56
CA ALA A 71 7.52 13.40 -3.20
C ALA A 71 8.55 14.19 -2.37
N GLY A 72 9.80 13.72 -2.37
CA GLY A 72 10.92 14.37 -1.66
C GLY A 72 11.01 14.07 -0.16
N GLN A 73 10.10 13.27 0.41
CA GLN A 73 10.20 12.84 1.81
C GLN A 73 11.27 11.75 2.00
N PRO A 74 11.93 11.68 3.17
CA PRO A 74 12.85 10.60 3.49
C PRO A 74 12.18 9.23 3.37
N VAL A 75 12.93 8.29 2.80
CA VAL A 75 12.46 6.92 2.60
C VAL A 75 12.66 6.13 3.89
N ASP A 76 11.64 5.36 4.28
CA ASP A 76 11.73 4.45 5.41
C ASP A 76 12.59 3.22 5.04
N ALA A 77 13.67 3.01 5.78
CA ALA A 77 14.70 2.02 5.50
C ALA A 77 14.40 0.63 6.10
N ILE A 78 13.20 0.42 6.68
CA ILE A 78 12.81 -0.91 7.17
C ILE A 78 12.61 -1.91 6.01
N ALA A 79 12.90 -3.18 6.30
CA ALA A 79 12.94 -4.26 5.30
C ALA A 79 11.61 -4.41 4.54
N GLN A 80 10.47 -4.30 5.23
CA GLN A 80 9.14 -4.36 4.61
C GLN A 80 8.96 -3.28 3.55
N GLU A 81 9.39 -2.05 3.85
CA GLU A 81 9.23 -0.91 2.96
C GLU A 81 10.16 -1.01 1.74
N ALA A 82 11.36 -1.57 1.93
CA ALA A 82 12.26 -1.91 0.82
C ALA A 82 11.61 -2.93 -0.12
N VAL A 83 11.10 -4.03 0.43
CA VAL A 83 10.42 -5.08 -0.37
C VAL A 83 9.25 -4.49 -1.18
N LYS A 84 8.41 -3.65 -0.59
CA LYS A 84 7.30 -3.02 -1.30
C LYS A 84 7.77 -2.18 -2.49
N ARG A 85 8.82 -1.36 -2.30
CA ARG A 85 9.38 -0.54 -3.38
C ARG A 85 9.98 -1.40 -4.49
N ASP A 86 10.77 -2.41 -4.11
CA ASP A 86 11.46 -3.29 -5.05
C ASP A 86 10.46 -4.08 -5.89
N VAL A 87 9.39 -4.60 -5.28
CA VAL A 87 8.36 -5.36 -5.99
C VAL A 87 7.54 -4.47 -6.92
N LEU A 88 7.16 -3.25 -6.49
CA LEU A 88 6.47 -2.32 -7.38
C LEU A 88 7.33 -1.95 -8.59
N ALA A 89 8.62 -1.66 -8.37
CA ALA A 89 9.54 -1.29 -9.45
C ALA A 89 9.83 -2.45 -10.43
N ALA A 90 9.86 -3.69 -9.93
CA ALA A 90 10.22 -4.85 -10.76
C ALA A 90 9.04 -5.50 -11.50
N TYR A 91 7.81 -5.40 -10.97
CA TYR A 91 6.68 -6.22 -11.44
C TYR A 91 5.41 -5.46 -11.78
N PHE A 92 5.40 -4.13 -11.63
CA PHE A 92 4.23 -3.30 -11.86
C PHE A 92 4.59 -2.01 -12.62
N GLU A 93 3.60 -1.48 -13.34
CA GLU A 93 3.66 -0.18 -14.01
C GLU A 93 2.83 0.84 -13.23
N GLU A 94 3.34 2.06 -13.10
CA GLU A 94 2.61 3.18 -12.53
C GLU A 94 1.59 3.72 -13.56
N CYS A 95 0.30 3.49 -13.34
CA CYS A 95 -0.75 3.88 -14.28
C CYS A 95 -1.28 5.30 -14.03
N ARG A 96 -1.48 5.67 -12.76
CA ARG A 96 -2.05 6.97 -12.38
C ARG A 96 -1.65 7.36 -10.98
N THR A 97 -1.24 8.60 -10.80
CA THR A 97 -0.99 9.20 -9.49
C THR A 97 -1.92 10.38 -9.24
N ARG A 98 -2.41 10.51 -7.99
CA ARG A 98 -3.10 11.71 -7.49
C ARG A 98 -2.49 12.14 -6.17
N GLU A 99 -2.33 13.44 -6.01
CA GLU A 99 -1.97 14.05 -4.73
C GLU A 99 -3.23 14.56 -4.03
N VAL A 100 -3.43 14.16 -2.78
CA VAL A 100 -4.61 14.51 -1.98
C VAL A 100 -4.15 14.89 -0.58
N LYS A 101 -4.23 16.18 -0.22
CA LYS A 101 -3.99 16.67 1.15
C LYS A 101 -2.66 16.15 1.77
N GLY A 102 -1.58 16.10 0.99
CA GLY A 102 -0.27 15.59 1.43
C GLY A 102 -0.13 14.06 1.39
N ALA A 103 -1.07 13.34 0.79
CA ALA A 103 -0.92 11.95 0.40
C ALA A 103 -0.65 11.86 -1.10
N ARG A 104 0.26 10.97 -1.51
CA ARG A 104 0.40 10.57 -2.91
C ARG A 104 -0.20 9.19 -3.09
N VAL A 105 -1.31 9.10 -3.80
CA VAL A 105 -2.00 7.84 -4.08
C VAL A 105 -1.70 7.44 -5.52
N THR A 106 -1.14 6.25 -5.71
CA THR A 106 -0.71 5.76 -7.02
C THR A 106 -1.37 4.43 -7.31
N VAL A 107 -1.96 4.28 -8.49
CA VAL A 107 -2.45 3.00 -9.02
C VAL A 107 -1.34 2.35 -9.82
N PHE A 108 -0.99 1.14 -9.44
CA PHE A 108 -0.08 0.24 -10.12
C PHE A 108 -0.85 -0.93 -10.72
N ALA A 109 -0.49 -1.35 -11.93
CA ALA A 109 -1.03 -2.56 -12.56
C ALA A 109 0.08 -3.43 -13.12
N ARG A 110 -0.24 -4.66 -13.50
CA ARG A 110 0.71 -5.49 -14.25
C ARG A 110 1.11 -4.81 -15.56
N PRO A 111 2.31 -5.11 -16.09
CA PRO A 111 2.75 -4.52 -17.35
C PRO A 111 1.72 -4.70 -18.47
N GLY A 112 1.35 -3.60 -19.13
CA GLY A 112 0.32 -3.58 -20.19
C GLY A 112 -1.13 -3.65 -19.71
N ALA A 113 -1.40 -3.50 -18.40
CA ALA A 113 -2.74 -3.52 -17.81
C ALA A 113 -3.16 -2.18 -17.16
N CYS A 114 -2.49 -1.09 -17.54
CA CYS A 114 -3.02 0.26 -17.44
C CYS A 114 -4.06 0.49 -18.56
#